data_AF-A0A3S5F298-F1
#
_entry.id   AF-A0A3S5F298-F1
#
_cell.length_a   1.000
_cell.length_b   1.000
_cell.length_c   1.000
_cell.angle_alpha   90.00
_cell.angle_beta   90.00
_cell.angle_gamma   90.00
#
_symmetry.space_group_name_H-M   'P 1'
#
loop_
_entity.id
_entity.type
_entity.pdbx_description
1 polymer ?
#
loop_
_entity_poly.entity_id
_entity_poly.type
_entity_poly.pdbx_seq_one_letter_code
_entity_poly.pdbx_strand_id
1 'polypeptide(L)' 'MIDPRTPSGKLTLRYRGLPNRHLMTLLGIDPEDTDRPYYTRDQLIGLLVDKGLNDQLRQAVERLGLSTENKDQK' A
#
# COMPACT_ATOMS: atom_id res chain seq x y z
N MET A 1 -13.64 -2.95 13.24
CA MET A 1 -14.10 -1.56 13.00
C MET A 1 -12.93 -0.77 12.44
N ILE A 2 -13.09 0.00 11.36
CA ILE A 2 -12.01 0.84 10.82
C ILE A 2 -12.03 2.17 11.57
N ASP A 3 -10.90 2.57 12.14
CA ASP A 3 -10.75 3.87 12.77
C ASP A 3 -10.31 4.93 11.74
N PRO A 4 -11.17 5.89 11.35
CA PRO A 4 -10.83 6.93 10.37
C PRO A 4 -9.76 7.91 10.86
N ARG A 5 -9.37 7.85 12.14
CA ARG A 5 -8.38 8.76 12.72
C ARG A 5 -6.94 8.30 12.48
N THR A 6 -6.72 7.01 12.23
CA THR A 6 -5.38 6.46 11.98
C THR A 6 -4.98 6.63 10.50
N PRO A 7 -3.68 6.74 10.18
CA PRO A 7 -3.22 6.76 8.79
C PRO A 7 -3.68 5.52 8.01
N SER A 8 -3.62 4.35 8.63
CA SER A 8 -4.10 3.09 8.05
C SER A 8 -5.60 3.14 7.76
N GLY A 9 -6.42 3.59 8.71
CA GLY A 9 -7.86 3.67 8.51
C GLY A 9 -8.29 4.71 7.46
N LYS A 10 -7.58 5.84 7.36
CA LYS A 10 -7.77 6.81 6.26
C LYS A 10 -7.49 6.19 4.90
N LEU A 11 -6.37 5.47 4.76
CA LEU A 11 -6.01 4.76 3.53
C LEU A 11 -7.04 3.68 3.19
N THR A 12 -7.44 2.87 4.18
CA THR A 12 -8.46 1.83 4.00
C THR A 12 -9.77 2.41 3.48
N LEU A 13 -10.26 3.52 4.06
CA LEU A 13 -11.48 4.17 3.60
C LEU A 13 -11.34 4.76 2.18
N ARG A 14 -10.18 5.36 1.87
CA ARG A 14 -9.87 5.86 0.52
C ARG A 14 -9.94 4.73 -0.51
N TYR A 15 -9.28 3.62 -0.26
CA TYR A 15 -9.25 2.48 -1.20
C TYR A 15 -10.58 1.73 -1.28
N ARG A 16 -11.37 1.70 -0.19
CA ARG A 16 -12.74 1.16 -0.20
C ARG A 16 -13.68 1.89 -1.16
N GLY A 17 -13.39 3.13 -1.53
CA GLY A 17 -14.14 3.89 -2.53
C GLY A 17 -13.80 3.54 -3.98
N LEU A 18 -12.75 2.74 -4.23
CA LEU A 18 -12.23 2.48 -5.58
C LEU A 18 -12.63 1.10 -6.10
N PRO A 19 -12.87 0.92 -7.41
CA PRO A 19 -13.17 -0.39 -8.00
C PRO A 19 -11.93 -1.30 -7.99
N ASN A 20 -12.14 -2.63 -7.95
CA ASN A 20 -11.06 -3.62 -7.86
C ASN A 20 -10.02 -3.46 -8.99
N ARG A 21 -10.47 -3.17 -10.21
CA ARG A 21 -9.59 -2.90 -11.37
C ARG A 21 -8.59 -1.79 -11.06
N HIS A 22 -9.04 -0.72 -10.41
CA HIS A 22 -8.20 0.41 -10.07
C HIS A 22 -7.24 0.08 -8.92
N LEU A 23 -7.70 -0.70 -7.93
CA LEU A 23 -6.82 -1.20 -6.86
C LEU A 23 -5.68 -2.07 -7.42
N MET A 24 -5.99 -2.94 -8.39
CA MET A 24 -5.01 -3.77 -9.08
C MET A 24 -3.98 -2.94 -9.85
N THR A 25 -4.43 -1.96 -10.63
CA THR A 25 -3.53 -1.05 -11.35
C THR A 25 -2.58 -0.31 -10.39
N LEU A 26 -3.06 0.15 -9.23
CA LEU A 26 -2.22 0.79 -8.21
C LEU A 26 -1.18 -0.16 -7.58
N LEU A 27 -1.45 -1.46 -7.59
CA LEU A 27 -0.52 -2.50 -7.17
C LEU A 27 0.40 -2.99 -8.30
N GLY A 28 0.25 -2.46 -9.53
CA GLY A 28 0.97 -2.95 -10.71
C GLY A 28 0.51 -4.34 -11.17
N ILE A 29 -0.68 -4.77 -10.75
CA ILE A 29 -1.31 -6.02 -11.18
C ILE A 29 -2.15 -5.71 -12.43
N ASP A 30 -1.94 -6.46 -13.50
CA ASP A 30 -2.77 -6.37 -14.70
C ASP A 30 -4.16 -6.97 -14.41
N PRO A 31 -5.25 -6.20 -14.50
CA PRO A 31 -6.59 -6.73 -14.28
C PRO A 31 -7.05 -7.73 -15.35
N GLU A 32 -6.48 -7.66 -16.56
CA GLU A 32 -6.86 -8.51 -17.70
C GLU A 32 -6.03 -9.80 -17.78
N ASP A 33 -4.95 -9.90 -17.00
CA ASP A 33 -4.17 -11.13 -16.86
C ASP A 33 -5.04 -12.22 -16.23
N THR A 34 -5.26 -13.31 -16.98
CA THR A 34 -6.08 -14.45 -16.56
C THR A 34 -5.32 -15.46 -15.72
N ASP A 35 -3.98 -15.43 -15.76
CA ASP A 35 -3.12 -16.39 -15.05
C ASP A 35 -2.70 -15.88 -13.66
N ARG A 36 -3.01 -14.62 -13.33
CA ARG A 36 -2.69 -14.05 -12.02
C ARG A 36 -3.43 -14.75 -10.88
N PRO A 37 -2.86 -14.74 -9.66
CA PRO A 37 -3.57 -15.17 -8.47
C PRO A 37 -4.87 -14.38 -8.26
N TYR A 38 -5.87 -15.05 -7.69
CA TYR A 38 -7.06 -14.39 -7.20
C TYR A 38 -6.74 -13.61 -5.91
N TYR A 39 -7.17 -12.34 -5.87
CA TYR A 39 -7.10 -11.49 -4.68
C TYR A 39 -8.50 -11.04 -4.30
N THR A 40 -8.85 -11.21 -3.04
CA THR A 40 -10.08 -10.59 -2.51
C THR A 40 -9.92 -9.07 -2.49
N ARG A 41 -11.06 -8.37 -2.46
CA ARG A 41 -11.06 -6.91 -2.32
C ARG A 41 -10.30 -6.44 -1.08
N ASP A 42 -10.49 -7.12 0.05
CA ASP A 42 -9.81 -6.77 1.30
C ASP A 42 -8.29 -7.02 1.23
N GLN A 43 -7.85 -8.07 0.53
CA GLN A 43 -6.41 -8.30 0.28
C GLN A 43 -5.79 -7.18 -0.57
N LEU A 44 -6.46 -6.76 -1.65
CA LEU A 44 -5.99 -5.64 -2.48
C LEU A 44 -5.88 -4.35 -1.65
N ILE A 45 -6.88 -4.07 -0.82
CA ILE A 45 -6.88 -2.90 0.05
C ILE A 45 -5.75 -2.99 1.10
N GLY A 46 -5.57 -4.16 1.72
CA GLY A 46 -4.49 -4.40 2.69
C GLY A 46 -3.11 -4.11 2.10
N LEU A 47 -2.81 -4.69 0.94
CA LEU A 47 -1.54 -4.47 0.24
C LEU A 47 -1.29 -2.99 -0.09
N LEU A 48 -2.34 -2.26 -0.50
CA LEU A 48 -2.23 -0.83 -0.79
C LEU A 48 -2.06 0.04 0.47
N VAL A 49 -2.66 -0.36 1.59
CA VAL A 49 -2.45 0.31 2.88
C VAL A 49 -1.00 0.11 3.32
N ASP A 50 -0.49 -1.11 3.28
CA ASP A 50 0.88 -1.42 3.66
C ASP A 50 1.89 -0.65 2.79
N LYS A 51 1.69 -0.65 1.47
CA LYS A 51 2.49 0.16 0.54
C LYS A 51 2.44 1.65 0.90
N GLY A 52 1.24 2.18 1.13
CA GLY A 52 1.05 3.60 1.46
C GLY A 52 1.68 4.02 2.79
N LEU A 53 1.65 3.14 3.80
CA LEU A 53 2.31 3.38 5.09
C LEU A 53 3.83 3.32 4.96
N ASN A 54 4.36 2.38 4.16
CA ASN A 54 5.79 2.29 3.89
C ASN A 54 6.30 3.53 3.13
N ASP A 55 5.54 4.01 2.15
CA ASP A 55 5.87 5.24 1.42
C ASP A 55 5.84 6.47 2.34
N GLN A 56 4.89 6.56 3.29
CA GLN A 56 4.86 7.61 4.30
C GLN A 56 6.06 7.54 5.26
N LEU A 57 6.44 6.33 5.69
CA LEU A 57 7.60 6.12 6.55
C LEU A 57 8.89 6.55 5.84
N ARG A 58 9.09 6.13 4.59
CA ARG A 58 10.24 6.54 3.76
C ARG A 58 10.34 8.06 3.66
N GLN A 59 9.25 8.73 3.34
CA GLN A 59 9.21 10.20 3.27
C GLN A 59 9.50 10.86 4.62
N ALA A 60 9.01 10.28 5.73
CA ALA A 60 9.29 10.80 7.06
C ALA A 60 10.77 10.66 7.43
N VAL A 61 11.37 9.51 7.14
CA VAL A 61 12.81 9.22 7.34
C VAL A 61 13.68 10.19 6.53
N GLU A 62 13.36 10.40 5.25
CA GLU A 62 14.03 11.37 4.38
C GLU A 62 13.94 12.81 4.94
N ARG A 63 12.76 13.23 5.40
CA ARG A 63 12.55 14.55 5.99
C ARG A 63 13.34 14.78 7.27
N LEU A 64 13.57 13.72 8.04
CA LEU A 64 14.35 13.76 9.27
C LEU A 64 15.86 13.67 9.01
N GLY A 65 16.31 13.57 7.75
CA GLY A 65 17.72 13.42 7.40
C GLY A 65 18.32 12.11 7.91
N LEU A 66 17.48 11.11 8.21
CA LEU A 66 17.92 9.80 8.66
C LEU A 66 18.27 8.98 7.42
N SER A 67 19.56 8.82 7.13
CA SER A 67 20.02 7.94 6.07
C SER A 67 19.66 6.50 6.39
N THR A 68 18.94 5.82 5.49
CA THR A 68 18.79 4.36 5.52
C THR A 68 20.08 3.71 5.01
N GLU A 69 21.21 3.95 5.66
CA GLU A 69 22.44 3.20 5.41
C GLU A 69 22.31 1.82 6.07
N ASN A 70 21.63 0.88 5.40
CA ASN A 70 21.94 -0.53 5.62
C ASN A 70 23.19 -0.84 4.81
N LYS A 71 24.34 -0.74 5.48
CA LYS A 71 25.56 -1.37 4.97
C LYS A 71 25.29 -2.87 4.95
N ASP A 72 25.02 -3.40 3.76
CA ASP A 72 25.07 -4.84 3.51
C ASP A 72 26.41 -5.36 4.06
N GLN A 73 26.30 -6.07 5.17
CA GLN A 73 27.43 -6.66 5.86
C GLN A 73 27.84 -7.90 5.08
N LYS A 74 28.98 -7.72 4.41
CA LYS A 74 29.77 -8.64 3.61
C LYS A 74 29.82 -10.08 4.10
#